data_AF-A0A2V2DSU8-F1
#
_entry.id   AF-A0A2V2DSU8-F1
#
_cell.length_a   1.000
_cell.length_b   1.000
_cell.length_c   1.000
_cell.angle_alpha   90.00
_cell.angle_beta   90.00
_cell.angle_gamma   90.00
#
_symmetry.space_group_name_H-M   'P 1'
#
loop_
_entity.id
_entity.type
_entity.pdbx_description
1 polymer ?
#
loop_
_entity_poly.entity_id
_entity_poly.type
_entity_poly.pdbx_seq_one_letter_code
_entity_poly.pdbx_strand_id
1 'polypeptide(L)'
;RGIKSSLNIVAARAIMDYTTLDTAYEYLGKLGISYERVSKSGVGLALGTSGISSLEMAGAYACIANGGTYVEPVAFRYVLDSSGNNYLKCEEYQDTHEVFKKSTAYMLVSALTDAVKNGTGTRARIKGITVAGKTGTNQKAKGVFFAGMTGYYVSTLWVGHDDDKALRKGTVGGNGAAPLWQKYMSIILEGKEDKPILEGSAEDYGVVKASICALSCMKATGACSADEMHKPVTDYMPADSPFLKDSCDWHTTSGICEESGMLPSEYCPIVESGGVVNIPDNSPYAKWSAADLRTYIPNRIGSSAVCTLHTAEWAAQQEVIQAAADDANGAIAEANALIASSGDQMTASQLSRLRKLISAAESAIIAEEPDADKISRAAAKLRDATSEIRTAIQNAQPTPTPIPEPEPEPEPEPDDGGDNNV
;
A
#
# COMPACT_ATOMS: atom_id res chain seq x y z
N ARG A 1 -10.38 -6.52 -4.12
CA ARG A 1 -9.91 -5.15 -3.75
C ARG A 1 -10.70 -4.01 -4.44
N GLY A 2 -10.85 -4.02 -5.77
CA GLY A 2 -11.53 -2.94 -6.51
C GLY A 2 -12.93 -2.58 -6.01
N ILE A 3 -13.78 -3.59 -5.77
CA ILE A 3 -15.13 -3.41 -5.18
C ILE A 3 -15.06 -2.80 -3.78
N LYS A 4 -14.25 -3.38 -2.88
CA LYS A 4 -14.06 -2.93 -1.48
C LYS A 4 -13.68 -1.45 -1.38
N SER A 5 -12.74 -1.01 -2.22
CA SER A 5 -12.18 0.36 -2.20
C SER A 5 -12.85 1.30 -3.19
N SER A 6 -13.84 0.83 -3.97
CA SER A 6 -14.55 1.63 -4.97
C SER A 6 -13.65 2.27 -6.03
N LEU A 7 -12.71 1.50 -6.60
CA LEU A 7 -11.74 2.03 -7.56
C LEU A 7 -12.34 2.15 -8.97
N ASN A 8 -12.60 3.39 -9.39
CA ASN A 8 -13.18 3.73 -10.69
C ASN A 8 -12.41 3.13 -11.88
N ILE A 9 -11.07 3.20 -11.84
CA ILE A 9 -10.23 2.66 -12.93
C ILE A 9 -10.39 1.15 -13.08
N VAL A 10 -10.53 0.43 -11.97
CA VAL A 10 -10.72 -1.03 -11.98
C VAL A 10 -12.09 -1.38 -12.57
N ALA A 11 -13.14 -0.62 -12.22
CA ALA A 11 -14.47 -0.82 -12.80
C ALA A 11 -14.48 -0.57 -14.32
N ALA A 12 -13.85 0.52 -14.77
CA ALA A 12 -13.73 0.85 -16.18
C ALA A 12 -12.95 -0.23 -16.95
N ARG A 13 -11.81 -0.67 -16.41
CA ARG A 13 -11.01 -1.74 -17.02
C ARG A 13 -11.69 -3.09 -16.99
N ALA A 14 -12.46 -3.42 -15.95
CA ALA A 14 -13.25 -4.65 -15.94
C ALA A 14 -14.21 -4.70 -17.13
N ILE A 15 -14.87 -3.58 -17.44
CA ILE A 15 -15.77 -3.48 -18.58
C ILE A 15 -15.02 -3.56 -19.92
N MET A 16 -13.90 -2.84 -20.04
CA MET A 16 -13.17 -2.72 -21.32
C MET A 16 -12.28 -3.92 -21.65
N ASP A 17 -11.66 -4.55 -20.64
CA ASP A 17 -10.65 -5.59 -20.83
C ASP A 17 -11.24 -7.01 -20.72
N TYR A 18 -12.37 -7.21 -20.02
CA TYR A 18 -12.91 -8.55 -19.71
C TYR A 18 -14.37 -8.79 -20.09
N THR A 19 -15.10 -7.75 -20.50
CA THR A 19 -16.49 -7.88 -20.98
C THR A 19 -16.74 -6.83 -22.07
N THR A 20 -17.97 -6.38 -22.24
CA THR A 20 -18.33 -5.33 -23.20
C THR A 20 -19.36 -4.36 -22.60
N LEU A 21 -19.51 -3.18 -23.22
CA LEU A 21 -20.59 -2.26 -22.87
C LEU A 21 -21.97 -2.89 -23.09
N ASP A 22 -22.11 -3.72 -24.13
CA ASP A 22 -23.37 -4.41 -24.46
C ASP A 22 -23.73 -5.40 -23.36
N THR A 23 -22.80 -6.28 -23.00
CA THR A 23 -22.99 -7.26 -21.93
C THR A 23 -23.31 -6.58 -20.60
N ALA A 24 -22.54 -5.54 -20.23
CA ALA A 24 -22.81 -4.81 -18.98
C ALA A 24 -24.19 -4.15 -18.97
N TYR A 25 -24.61 -3.57 -20.11
CA TYR A 25 -25.93 -2.96 -20.27
C TYR A 25 -27.07 -3.99 -20.17
N GLU A 26 -26.93 -5.13 -20.85
CA GLU A 26 -27.91 -6.23 -20.81
C GLU A 26 -28.06 -6.82 -19.41
N TYR A 27 -26.96 -6.95 -18.66
CA TYR A 27 -27.02 -7.41 -17.27
C TYR A 27 -27.79 -6.46 -16.35
N LEU A 28 -27.74 -5.13 -16.60
CA LEU A 28 -28.59 -4.19 -15.86
C LEU A 28 -30.07 -4.41 -16.17
N GLY A 29 -30.42 -4.67 -17.43
CA GLY A 29 -31.80 -4.99 -17.82
C GLY A 29 -32.32 -6.27 -17.17
N LYS A 30 -31.49 -7.32 -17.11
CA LYS A 30 -31.79 -8.57 -16.36
C LYS A 30 -31.97 -8.35 -14.86
N LEU A 31 -31.43 -7.27 -14.30
CA LEU A 31 -31.67 -6.87 -12.91
C LEU A 31 -32.93 -6.02 -12.73
N GLY A 32 -33.79 -5.95 -13.75
CA GLY A 32 -35.02 -5.17 -13.74
C GLY A 32 -34.81 -3.65 -13.84
N ILE A 33 -33.62 -3.19 -14.25
CA ILE A 33 -33.35 -1.76 -14.44
C ILE A 33 -33.87 -1.33 -15.81
N SER A 34 -34.67 -0.27 -15.85
CA SER A 34 -35.16 0.29 -17.11
C SER A 34 -33.99 0.77 -17.99
N TYR A 35 -33.95 0.26 -19.21
CA TYR A 35 -32.96 0.62 -20.23
C TYR A 35 -32.93 2.11 -20.55
N GLU A 36 -34.07 2.80 -20.46
CA GLU A 36 -34.20 4.24 -20.71
C GLU A 36 -33.47 5.09 -19.65
N ARG A 37 -33.26 4.54 -18.46
CA ARG A 37 -32.58 5.22 -17.35
C ARG A 37 -31.07 5.06 -17.37
N VAL A 38 -30.55 4.18 -18.24
CA VAL A 38 -29.14 3.76 -18.25
C VAL A 38 -28.38 4.42 -19.39
N SER A 39 -27.31 5.15 -19.05
CA SER A 39 -26.35 5.62 -20.04
C SER A 39 -25.43 4.49 -20.48
N LYS A 40 -25.63 3.98 -21.70
CA LYS A 40 -24.79 2.97 -22.35
C LYS A 40 -23.46 3.56 -22.85
N SER A 41 -22.70 4.14 -21.94
CA SER A 41 -21.34 4.65 -22.19
C SER A 41 -20.37 4.04 -21.19
N GLY A 42 -19.07 4.04 -21.50
CA GLY A 42 -18.06 3.52 -20.57
C GLY A 42 -18.12 4.22 -19.21
N VAL A 43 -18.28 5.55 -19.20
CA VAL A 43 -18.44 6.33 -17.98
C VAL A 43 -19.78 6.01 -17.29
N GLY A 44 -20.87 5.91 -18.05
CA GLY A 44 -22.20 5.63 -17.51
C GLY A 44 -22.30 4.29 -16.80
N LEU A 45 -21.76 3.24 -17.42
CA LEU A 45 -21.79 1.88 -16.87
C LEU A 45 -20.73 1.66 -15.79
N ALA A 46 -19.52 2.21 -15.93
CA ALA A 46 -18.46 2.01 -14.94
C ALA A 46 -18.61 2.90 -13.69
N LEU A 47 -19.07 4.15 -13.85
CA LEU A 47 -19.10 5.15 -12.78
C LEU A 47 -20.51 5.50 -12.29
N GLY A 48 -21.55 4.99 -12.95
CA GLY A 48 -22.93 5.13 -12.50
C GLY A 48 -23.51 6.54 -12.68
N THR A 49 -23.52 7.07 -13.91
CA THR A 49 -24.17 8.36 -14.22
C THR A 49 -25.65 8.22 -14.60
N SER A 50 -26.25 7.07 -14.30
CA SER A 50 -27.61 6.66 -14.68
C SER A 50 -28.63 7.00 -13.59
N GLY A 51 -29.88 7.30 -13.98
CA GLY A 51 -30.97 7.70 -13.08
C GLY A 51 -31.79 6.51 -12.55
N ILE A 52 -31.12 5.54 -11.91
CA ILE A 52 -31.75 4.31 -11.39
C ILE A 52 -32.51 4.63 -10.10
N SER A 53 -33.75 4.17 -9.98
CA SER A 53 -34.58 4.37 -8.78
C SER A 53 -34.13 3.47 -7.62
N SER A 54 -34.46 3.87 -6.38
CA SER A 54 -34.20 3.06 -5.20
C SER A 54 -34.89 1.68 -5.26
N LEU A 55 -36.09 1.60 -5.86
CA LEU A 55 -36.82 0.34 -5.98
C LEU A 55 -36.13 -0.63 -6.96
N GLU A 56 -35.71 -0.15 -8.12
CA GLU A 56 -34.93 -0.95 -9.09
C GLU A 56 -33.62 -1.43 -8.45
N MET A 57 -32.93 -0.55 -7.72
CA MET A 57 -31.68 -0.92 -7.03
C MET A 57 -31.91 -1.95 -5.91
N ALA A 58 -33.04 -1.85 -5.19
CA ALA A 58 -33.41 -2.84 -4.17
C ALA A 58 -33.68 -4.21 -4.80
N GLY A 59 -34.39 -4.26 -5.94
CA GLY A 59 -34.59 -5.49 -6.72
C GLY A 59 -33.26 -6.09 -7.20
N ALA A 60 -32.36 -5.26 -7.73
CA ALA A 60 -31.03 -5.71 -8.19
C ALA A 60 -30.19 -6.28 -7.04
N TYR A 61 -30.18 -5.64 -5.86
CA TYR A 61 -29.46 -6.17 -4.69
C TYR A 61 -30.15 -7.41 -4.11
N ALA A 62 -31.48 -7.51 -4.20
CA ALA A 62 -32.23 -8.71 -3.82
C ALA A 62 -31.86 -9.90 -4.70
N CYS A 63 -31.66 -9.70 -6.00
CA CYS A 63 -31.15 -10.76 -6.88
C CYS A 63 -29.80 -11.33 -6.41
N ILE A 64 -28.88 -10.46 -5.96
CA ILE A 64 -27.58 -10.89 -5.41
C ILE A 64 -27.78 -11.65 -4.09
N ALA A 65 -28.59 -11.09 -3.18
CA ALA A 65 -28.89 -11.72 -1.89
C ALA A 65 -29.64 -13.06 -2.04
N ASN A 66 -30.39 -13.23 -3.13
CA ASN A 66 -31.16 -14.42 -3.46
C ASN A 66 -30.38 -15.40 -4.37
N GLY A 67 -29.05 -15.43 -4.24
CA GLY A 67 -28.20 -16.42 -4.92
C GLY A 67 -28.14 -16.29 -6.45
N GLY A 68 -28.58 -15.17 -7.02
CA GLY A 68 -28.51 -14.90 -8.46
C GLY A 68 -29.86 -14.90 -9.18
N THR A 69 -30.97 -15.17 -8.50
CA THR A 69 -32.32 -15.14 -9.09
C THR A 69 -33.00 -13.82 -8.83
N TYR A 70 -33.34 -13.10 -9.89
CA TYR A 70 -34.15 -11.88 -9.83
C TYR A 70 -35.61 -12.24 -9.57
N VAL A 71 -36.26 -11.43 -8.74
CA VAL A 71 -37.70 -11.48 -8.46
C VAL A 71 -38.19 -10.04 -8.48
N GLU A 72 -39.16 -9.75 -9.34
CA GLU A 72 -39.73 -8.42 -9.49
C GLU A 72 -40.31 -7.90 -8.15
N PRO A 73 -39.93 -6.71 -7.67
CA PRO A 73 -40.51 -6.12 -6.47
C PRO A 73 -42.02 -5.84 -6.61
N VAL A 74 -42.82 -6.28 -5.64
CA VAL A 74 -44.28 -6.03 -5.59
C VAL A 74 -44.71 -5.32 -4.31
N ALA A 75 -45.77 -4.52 -4.40
CA ALA A 75 -46.32 -3.77 -3.27
C ALA A 75 -47.33 -4.55 -2.42
N PHE A 76 -47.90 -5.64 -2.96
CA PHE A 76 -48.87 -6.51 -2.28
C PHE A 76 -48.64 -7.98 -2.70
N ARG A 77 -49.19 -8.94 -1.93
CA ARG A 77 -49.02 -10.37 -2.20
C ARG A 77 -50.27 -11.03 -2.79
N TYR A 78 -51.44 -10.66 -2.27
CA TYR A 78 -52.72 -11.27 -2.64
C TYR A 78 -53.82 -10.22 -2.70
N VAL A 79 -54.77 -10.42 -3.60
CA VAL A 79 -56.11 -9.80 -3.57
C VAL A 79 -57.11 -10.90 -3.28
N LEU A 80 -57.96 -10.70 -2.28
CA LEU A 80 -59.00 -11.65 -1.90
C LEU A 80 -60.35 -11.20 -2.43
N ASP A 81 -61.19 -12.16 -2.81
CA ASP A 81 -62.61 -11.89 -3.11
C ASP A 81 -63.44 -11.68 -1.83
N SER A 82 -64.73 -11.39 -1.99
CA SER A 82 -65.66 -11.20 -0.86
C SER A 82 -65.89 -12.44 -0.01
N SER A 83 -65.51 -13.62 -0.50
CA SER A 83 -65.59 -14.91 0.21
C SER A 83 -64.26 -15.29 0.88
N GLY A 84 -63.21 -14.46 0.73
CA GLY A 84 -61.88 -14.71 1.27
C GLY A 84 -61.00 -15.62 0.41
N ASN A 85 -61.41 -15.96 -0.81
CA ASN A 85 -60.59 -16.76 -1.72
C ASN A 85 -59.58 -15.86 -2.46
N ASN A 86 -58.44 -16.43 -2.86
CA ASN A 86 -57.46 -15.72 -3.67
C ASN A 86 -58.05 -15.40 -5.05
N TYR A 87 -58.25 -14.12 -5.32
CA TYR A 87 -58.57 -13.60 -6.65
C TYR A 87 -57.31 -13.39 -7.49
N LEU A 88 -56.25 -12.91 -6.86
CA LEU A 88 -54.96 -12.68 -7.51
C LEU A 88 -53.82 -12.98 -6.52
N LYS A 89 -52.82 -13.73 -6.97
CA LYS A 89 -51.55 -13.92 -6.26
C LYS A 89 -50.41 -13.36 -7.09
N CYS A 90 -49.66 -12.41 -6.55
CA CYS A 90 -48.63 -11.70 -7.33
C CYS A 90 -47.53 -12.64 -7.83
N GLU A 91 -47.17 -13.66 -7.06
CA GLU A 91 -46.15 -14.65 -7.41
C GLU A 91 -46.44 -15.39 -8.74
N GLU A 92 -47.70 -15.46 -9.17
CA GLU A 92 -48.09 -16.07 -10.44
C GLU A 92 -47.82 -15.17 -11.66
N TYR A 93 -47.58 -13.87 -11.43
CA TYR A 93 -47.41 -12.84 -12.47
C TYR A 93 -46.09 -12.07 -12.36
N GLN A 94 -45.31 -12.28 -11.30
CA GLN A 94 -44.02 -11.63 -11.08
C GLN A 94 -42.97 -12.14 -12.08
N ASP A 95 -42.23 -11.23 -12.70
CA ASP A 95 -41.04 -11.62 -13.46
C ASP A 95 -39.99 -12.23 -12.51
N THR A 96 -39.64 -13.48 -12.76
CA THR A 96 -38.64 -14.24 -11.99
C THR A 96 -37.74 -15.00 -12.95
N HIS A 97 -36.44 -14.72 -12.90
CA HIS A 97 -35.47 -15.37 -13.79
C HIS A 97 -34.05 -15.37 -13.19
N GLU A 98 -33.23 -16.32 -13.63
CA GLU A 98 -31.82 -16.40 -13.23
C GLU A 98 -30.99 -15.33 -13.96
N VAL A 99 -30.20 -14.57 -13.20
CA VAL A 99 -29.30 -13.53 -13.71
C VAL A 99 -27.84 -13.91 -13.52
N PHE A 100 -27.50 -14.42 -12.35
CA PHE A 100 -26.15 -14.82 -11.98
C PHE A 100 -26.07 -16.30 -11.66
N LYS A 101 -24.93 -16.91 -11.97
CA LYS A 101 -24.56 -18.19 -11.36
C LYS A 101 -24.50 -18.02 -9.83
N LYS A 102 -24.86 -19.09 -9.11
CA LYS A 102 -24.73 -19.18 -7.65
C LYS A 102 -23.33 -18.77 -7.16
N SER A 103 -22.28 -19.23 -7.84
CA SER A 103 -20.89 -18.87 -7.52
C SER A 103 -20.61 -17.38 -7.64
N THR A 104 -21.15 -16.72 -8.68
CA THR A 104 -21.03 -15.27 -8.87
C THR A 104 -21.74 -14.50 -7.75
N ALA A 105 -22.96 -14.89 -7.39
CA ALA A 105 -23.70 -14.26 -6.29
C ALA A 105 -22.95 -14.40 -4.95
N TYR A 106 -22.42 -15.59 -4.65
CA TYR A 106 -21.62 -15.83 -3.44
C TYR A 106 -20.39 -14.92 -3.36
N MET A 107 -19.60 -14.85 -4.44
CA MET A 107 -18.43 -13.97 -4.50
C MET A 107 -18.80 -12.49 -4.37
N LEU A 108 -19.92 -12.06 -4.96
CA LEU A 108 -20.41 -10.67 -4.81
C LEU A 108 -20.82 -10.37 -3.37
N VAL A 109 -21.57 -11.25 -2.71
CA VAL A 109 -21.93 -11.10 -1.29
C VAL A 109 -20.67 -11.03 -0.43
N SER A 110 -19.68 -11.88 -0.69
CA SER A 110 -18.40 -11.88 0.03
C SER A 110 -17.66 -10.54 -0.15
N ALA A 111 -17.50 -10.07 -1.40
CA ALA A 111 -16.83 -8.81 -1.71
C ALA A 111 -17.56 -7.58 -1.15
N LEU A 112 -18.90 -7.59 -1.13
CA LEU A 112 -19.74 -6.53 -0.55
C LEU A 112 -19.74 -6.57 0.98
N THR A 113 -19.61 -7.74 1.58
CA THR A 113 -19.39 -7.90 3.02
C THR A 113 -18.05 -7.26 3.40
N ASP A 114 -17.01 -7.50 2.61
CA ASP A 114 -15.69 -6.87 2.79
C ASP A 114 -15.72 -5.34 2.62
N ALA A 115 -16.54 -4.83 1.69
CA ALA A 115 -16.74 -3.40 1.50
C ALA A 115 -17.32 -2.71 2.75
N VAL A 116 -18.14 -3.42 3.53
CA VAL A 116 -18.70 -2.95 4.80
C VAL A 116 -17.76 -3.24 5.97
N LYS A 117 -17.08 -4.40 6.01
CA LYS A 117 -16.15 -4.72 7.09
C LYS A 117 -14.93 -3.79 7.08
N ASN A 118 -14.29 -3.64 5.92
CA ASN A 118 -12.96 -3.05 5.78
C ASN A 118 -12.84 -2.05 4.61
N GLY A 119 -13.96 -1.62 4.02
CA GLY A 119 -13.99 -0.75 2.85
C GLY A 119 -14.72 0.57 3.07
N THR A 120 -15.29 1.11 2.01
CA THR A 120 -15.96 2.43 2.05
C THR A 120 -17.27 2.42 2.86
N GLY A 121 -17.86 1.25 3.11
CA GLY A 121 -19.14 1.06 3.80
C GLY A 121 -19.04 0.84 5.31
N THR A 122 -17.88 1.07 5.93
CA THR A 122 -17.63 0.77 7.36
C THR A 122 -18.64 1.34 8.35
N ARG A 123 -19.26 2.48 8.03
CA ARG A 123 -20.28 3.12 8.86
C ARG A 123 -21.68 2.49 8.74
N ALA A 124 -21.84 1.50 7.85
CA ALA A 124 -23.06 0.71 7.72
C ALA A 124 -23.11 -0.51 8.66
N ARG A 125 -22.02 -0.82 9.37
CA ARG A 125 -21.94 -2.00 10.24
C ARG A 125 -22.97 -1.95 11.36
N ILE A 126 -23.62 -3.08 11.59
CA ILE A 126 -24.54 -3.31 12.71
C ILE A 126 -23.91 -4.35 13.62
N LYS A 127 -23.82 -4.06 14.93
CA LYS A 127 -23.16 -4.94 15.88
C LYS A 127 -23.88 -6.29 15.92
N GLY A 128 -23.13 -7.38 15.74
CA GLY A 128 -23.68 -8.73 15.81
C GLY A 128 -24.48 -9.16 14.59
N ILE A 129 -24.52 -8.37 13.50
CA ILE A 129 -25.21 -8.72 12.26
C ILE A 129 -24.25 -8.63 11.08
N THR A 130 -24.29 -9.64 10.23
CA THR A 130 -23.59 -9.67 8.95
C THR A 130 -24.27 -8.72 7.98
N VAL A 131 -23.51 -7.73 7.50
CA VAL A 131 -23.96 -6.71 6.55
C VAL A 131 -23.05 -6.73 5.33
N ALA A 132 -23.65 -6.80 4.14
CA ALA A 132 -22.99 -6.56 2.87
C ALA A 132 -23.59 -5.31 2.22
N GLY A 133 -22.78 -4.53 1.52
CA GLY A 133 -23.32 -3.34 0.87
C GLY A 133 -22.27 -2.47 0.19
N LYS A 134 -22.75 -1.43 -0.50
CA LYS A 134 -21.89 -0.54 -1.26
C LYS A 134 -22.34 0.91 -1.15
N THR A 135 -21.36 1.79 -0.97
CA THR A 135 -21.54 3.24 -1.07
C THR A 135 -21.57 3.69 -2.54
N GLY A 136 -22.48 4.61 -2.86
CA GLY A 136 -22.49 5.41 -4.09
C GLY A 136 -22.30 6.90 -3.78
N THR A 137 -21.54 7.60 -4.62
CA THR A 137 -21.34 9.04 -4.53
C THR A 137 -21.48 9.62 -5.93
N ASN A 138 -22.52 10.42 -6.16
CA ASN A 138 -22.75 11.00 -7.48
C ASN A 138 -21.74 12.12 -7.76
N GLN A 139 -21.45 12.35 -9.04
CA GLN A 139 -20.63 13.48 -9.46
C GLN A 139 -21.22 14.80 -8.93
N LYS A 140 -20.34 15.76 -8.61
CA LYS A 140 -20.69 17.07 -8.02
C LYS A 140 -21.42 17.00 -6.67
N ALA A 141 -21.38 15.84 -5.98
CA ALA A 141 -22.00 15.63 -4.66
C ALA A 141 -23.52 15.95 -4.63
N LYS A 142 -24.22 15.80 -5.75
CA LYS A 142 -25.68 16.02 -5.84
C LYS A 142 -26.51 15.01 -5.05
N GLY A 143 -25.92 13.86 -4.76
CA GLY A 143 -26.56 12.84 -3.96
C GLY A 143 -25.56 11.80 -3.47
N VAL A 144 -25.92 11.16 -2.37
CA VAL A 144 -25.18 10.03 -1.80
C VAL A 144 -26.10 8.85 -1.62
N PHE A 145 -25.53 7.67 -1.76
CA PHE A 145 -26.29 6.43 -1.82
C PHE A 145 -25.65 5.34 -0.98
N PHE A 146 -26.47 4.47 -0.42
CA PHE A 146 -26.04 3.21 0.14
C PHE A 146 -27.08 2.12 -0.15
N ALA A 147 -26.64 1.04 -0.78
CA ALA A 147 -27.42 -0.18 -0.91
C ALA A 147 -26.77 -1.25 -0.03
N GLY A 148 -27.58 -1.88 0.81
CA GLY A 148 -27.12 -2.89 1.75
C GLY A 148 -28.10 -4.05 1.87
N MET A 149 -27.58 -5.16 2.37
CA MET A 149 -28.31 -6.40 2.59
C MET A 149 -27.83 -7.08 3.88
N THR A 150 -28.75 -7.79 4.52
CA THR A 150 -28.51 -8.73 5.63
C THR A 150 -29.15 -10.07 5.28
N GLY A 151 -29.03 -11.09 6.14
CA GLY A 151 -29.76 -12.36 5.98
C GLY A 151 -31.29 -12.26 5.98
N TYR A 152 -31.85 -11.08 6.26
CA TYR A 152 -33.30 -10.86 6.31
C TYR A 152 -33.81 -9.90 5.24
N TYR A 153 -33.09 -8.81 4.98
CA TYR A 153 -33.62 -7.70 4.18
C TYR A 153 -32.57 -7.08 3.28
N VAL A 154 -33.02 -6.61 2.12
CA VAL A 154 -32.30 -5.66 1.27
C VAL A 154 -32.92 -4.28 1.44
N SER A 155 -32.07 -3.25 1.53
CA SER A 155 -32.53 -1.88 1.64
C SER A 155 -31.58 -0.92 0.95
N THR A 156 -32.17 0.07 0.28
CA THR A 156 -31.44 1.10 -0.46
C THR A 156 -31.85 2.48 0.03
N LEU A 157 -30.87 3.34 0.28
CA LEU A 157 -31.08 4.70 0.75
C LEU A 157 -30.36 5.68 -0.16
N TRP A 158 -31.12 6.62 -0.72
CA TRP A 158 -30.61 7.79 -1.42
C TRP A 158 -30.88 9.06 -0.60
N VAL A 159 -29.91 9.97 -0.58
CA VAL A 159 -30.05 11.30 0.03
C VAL A 159 -29.55 12.34 -0.97
N GLY A 160 -30.40 13.31 -1.29
CA GLY A 160 -30.09 14.43 -2.17
C GLY A 160 -31.19 15.48 -2.12
N HIS A 161 -31.02 16.55 -2.89
CA HIS A 161 -32.04 17.59 -3.05
C HIS A 161 -32.85 17.34 -4.32
N ASP A 162 -34.16 17.59 -4.29
CA ASP A 162 -35.03 17.45 -5.46
C ASP A 162 -34.66 18.40 -6.61
N ASP A 163 -34.09 19.55 -6.28
CA ASP A 163 -33.57 20.55 -7.23
C ASP A 163 -32.09 20.32 -7.59
N ASP A 164 -31.55 19.13 -7.28
CA ASP A 164 -30.24 18.67 -7.71
C ASP A 164 -29.07 19.52 -7.19
N LYS A 165 -29.32 20.29 -6.11
CA LYS A 165 -28.29 21.06 -5.39
C LYS A 165 -27.24 20.12 -4.80
N ALA A 166 -25.99 20.60 -4.79
CA ALA A 166 -24.90 19.87 -4.16
C ALA A 166 -25.10 19.79 -2.65
N LEU A 167 -24.85 18.61 -2.09
CA LEU A 167 -24.74 18.42 -0.64
C LEU A 167 -23.50 19.16 -0.11
N ARG A 168 -23.42 19.30 1.21
CA ARG A 168 -22.25 19.90 1.89
C ARG A 168 -20.95 19.27 1.38
N LYS A 169 -19.93 20.10 1.12
CA LYS A 169 -18.60 19.65 0.71
C LYS A 169 -18.08 18.54 1.64
N GLY A 170 -17.58 17.46 1.05
CA GLY A 170 -17.07 16.29 1.76
C GLY A 170 -18.12 15.22 2.09
N THR A 171 -19.39 15.43 1.75
CA THR A 171 -20.43 14.41 1.87
C THR A 171 -20.27 13.36 0.77
N VAL A 172 -20.11 12.10 1.19
CA VAL A 172 -19.96 10.92 0.34
C VAL A 172 -20.83 9.78 0.87
N GLY A 173 -21.06 8.73 0.08
CA GLY A 173 -21.89 7.59 0.48
C GLY A 173 -21.53 7.00 1.85
N GLY A 174 -20.23 6.93 2.17
CA GLY A 174 -19.75 6.37 3.44
C GLY A 174 -20.01 7.23 4.68
N ASN A 175 -20.12 8.56 4.56
CA ASN A 175 -20.34 9.45 5.71
C ASN A 175 -21.73 10.12 5.73
N GLY A 176 -22.48 10.03 4.64
CA GLY A 176 -23.85 10.53 4.50
C GLY A 176 -24.89 9.40 4.58
N ALA A 177 -25.03 8.61 3.51
CA ALA A 177 -26.07 7.58 3.41
C ALA A 177 -25.83 6.37 4.34
N ALA A 178 -24.62 5.80 4.35
CA ALA A 178 -24.31 4.61 5.15
C ALA A 178 -24.68 4.68 6.64
N PRO A 179 -24.36 5.76 7.40
CA PRO A 179 -24.75 5.84 8.81
C PRO A 179 -26.27 6.01 9.02
N LEU A 180 -26.98 6.65 8.09
CA LEU A 180 -28.44 6.75 8.18
C LEU A 180 -29.08 5.39 7.89
N TRP A 181 -28.57 4.68 6.87
CA TRP A 181 -28.93 3.28 6.58
C TRP A 181 -28.76 2.39 7.81
N GLN A 182 -27.59 2.46 8.43
CA GLN A 182 -27.26 1.73 9.64
C GLN A 182 -28.27 1.99 10.77
N LYS A 183 -28.62 3.27 10.98
CA LYS A 183 -29.47 3.68 12.09
C LYS A 183 -30.87 3.10 11.98
N TYR A 184 -31.54 3.22 10.83
CA TYR A 184 -32.89 2.67 10.70
C TYR A 184 -32.89 1.15 10.56
N MET A 185 -31.90 0.56 9.89
CA MET A 185 -31.79 -0.90 9.80
C MET A 185 -31.53 -1.54 11.16
N SER A 186 -30.81 -0.87 12.07
CA SER A 186 -30.62 -1.36 13.44
C SER A 186 -31.94 -1.46 14.21
N ILE A 187 -32.89 -0.55 13.95
CA ILE A 187 -34.23 -0.58 14.56
C ILE A 187 -35.03 -1.75 13.95
N ILE A 188 -35.01 -1.91 12.63
CA ILE A 188 -35.71 -3.01 11.92
C ILE A 188 -35.20 -4.40 12.36
N LEU A 189 -33.91 -4.50 12.68
CA LEU A 189 -33.24 -5.74 13.06
C LEU A 189 -33.18 -5.94 14.58
N GLU A 190 -33.80 -5.08 15.39
CA GLU A 190 -33.82 -5.23 16.83
C GLU A 190 -34.43 -6.58 17.24
N GLY A 191 -33.72 -7.32 18.10
CA GLY A 191 -34.12 -8.66 18.54
C GLY A 191 -33.88 -9.79 17.52
N LYS A 192 -33.30 -9.52 16.35
CA LYS A 192 -32.89 -10.56 15.40
C LYS A 192 -31.47 -11.03 15.68
N GLU A 193 -31.25 -12.33 15.59
CA GLU A 193 -29.91 -12.92 15.61
C GLU A 193 -29.21 -12.77 14.25
N ASP A 194 -27.91 -13.02 14.20
CA ASP A 194 -27.21 -13.02 12.91
C ASP A 194 -27.73 -14.15 12.03
N LYS A 195 -27.98 -13.83 10.76
CA LYS A 195 -28.33 -14.81 9.73
C LYS A 195 -27.44 -14.56 8.52
N PRO A 196 -26.78 -15.60 7.96
CA PRO A 196 -25.99 -15.42 6.75
C PRO A 196 -26.88 -14.94 5.60
N ILE A 197 -26.34 -14.08 4.75
CA ILE A 197 -27.05 -13.56 3.56
C ILE A 197 -27.39 -14.70 2.59
N LEU A 198 -26.46 -15.63 2.43
CA LEU A 198 -26.60 -16.85 1.64
C LEU A 198 -26.43 -18.04 2.58
N GLU A 199 -27.41 -18.94 2.61
CA GLU A 199 -27.39 -20.12 3.49
C GLU A 199 -26.50 -21.22 2.90
N GLY A 200 -25.67 -21.84 3.75
CA GLY A 200 -24.75 -22.91 3.34
C GLY A 200 -23.28 -22.50 3.33
N SER A 201 -22.44 -23.43 2.88
CA SER A 201 -21.00 -23.31 2.71
C SER A 201 -20.63 -22.70 1.36
N ALA A 202 -19.36 -22.35 1.12
CA ALA A 202 -18.93 -21.87 -0.20
C ALA A 202 -19.09 -22.95 -1.27
N GLU A 203 -18.85 -24.20 -0.87
CA GLU A 203 -18.90 -25.39 -1.70
C GLU A 203 -20.32 -25.63 -2.25
N ASP A 204 -21.37 -25.33 -1.47
CA ASP A 204 -22.77 -25.41 -1.90
C ASP A 204 -23.11 -24.46 -3.07
N TYR A 205 -22.29 -23.42 -3.26
CA TYR A 205 -22.40 -22.45 -4.36
C TYR A 205 -21.39 -22.74 -5.48
N GLY A 206 -20.66 -23.85 -5.43
CA GLY A 206 -19.61 -24.19 -6.40
C GLY A 206 -18.38 -23.28 -6.29
N VAL A 207 -18.10 -22.79 -5.08
CA VAL A 207 -16.99 -21.88 -4.80
C VAL A 207 -15.99 -22.56 -3.86
N VAL A 208 -14.71 -22.33 -4.10
CA VAL A 208 -13.60 -22.78 -3.25
C VAL A 208 -12.72 -21.60 -2.89
N LYS A 209 -12.08 -21.65 -1.72
CA LYS A 209 -11.04 -20.70 -1.36
C LYS A 209 -9.70 -21.17 -1.92
N ALA A 210 -9.07 -20.38 -2.79
CA ALA A 210 -7.83 -20.74 -3.47
C ALA A 210 -6.81 -19.60 -3.40
N SER A 211 -5.53 -19.96 -3.36
CA SER A 211 -4.41 -19.01 -3.43
C SER A 211 -3.92 -18.90 -4.86
N ILE A 212 -3.99 -17.70 -5.43
CA ILE A 212 -3.57 -17.41 -6.80
C ILE A 212 -2.37 -16.46 -6.86
N CYS A 213 -1.60 -16.55 -7.93
CA CYS A 213 -0.56 -15.59 -8.25
C CYS A 213 -1.18 -14.20 -8.48
N ALA A 214 -0.58 -13.17 -7.88
CA ALA A 214 -1.07 -11.79 -7.99
C ALA A 214 -0.90 -11.18 -9.40
N LEU A 215 -0.09 -11.79 -10.26
CA LEU A 215 0.19 -11.33 -11.63
C LEU A 215 -0.52 -12.18 -12.68
N SER A 216 -0.33 -13.51 -12.67
CA SER A 216 -0.92 -14.40 -13.69
C SER A 216 -2.36 -14.82 -13.38
N CYS A 217 -2.84 -14.60 -12.14
CA CYS A 217 -4.11 -15.09 -11.61
C CYS A 217 -4.26 -16.63 -11.57
N MET A 218 -3.22 -17.38 -11.95
CA MET A 218 -3.21 -18.85 -11.88
C MET A 218 -2.97 -19.36 -10.46
N LYS A 219 -3.16 -20.65 -10.21
CA LYS A 219 -2.87 -21.27 -8.90
C LYS A 219 -1.42 -21.00 -8.48
N ALA A 220 -1.24 -20.39 -7.30
CA ALA A 220 0.06 -19.97 -6.82
C ALA A 220 1.02 -21.15 -6.57
N THR A 221 2.32 -20.91 -6.76
CA THR A 221 3.41 -21.85 -6.48
C THR A 221 4.31 -21.33 -5.36
N GLY A 222 5.30 -22.13 -4.94
CA GLY A 222 6.32 -21.69 -4.00
C GLY A 222 7.12 -20.48 -4.51
N ALA A 223 7.36 -20.40 -5.82
CA ALA A 223 8.04 -19.25 -6.43
C ALA A 223 7.21 -17.96 -6.31
N CYS A 224 5.87 -18.04 -6.44
CA CYS A 224 5.01 -16.89 -6.17
C CYS A 224 5.12 -16.45 -4.70
N SER A 225 5.14 -17.41 -3.76
CA SER A 225 5.32 -17.11 -2.34
C SER A 225 6.68 -16.50 -2.00
N ALA A 226 7.70 -16.73 -2.83
CA ALA A 226 9.03 -16.13 -2.70
C ALA A 226 9.13 -14.72 -3.33
N ASP A 227 8.09 -14.25 -4.02
CA ASP A 227 8.03 -12.87 -4.52
C ASP A 227 7.49 -11.95 -3.41
N GLU A 228 8.38 -11.20 -2.76
CA GLU A 228 8.01 -10.28 -1.67
C GLU A 228 7.06 -9.16 -2.11
N MET A 229 7.13 -8.74 -3.38
CA MET A 229 6.31 -7.65 -3.90
C MET A 229 4.92 -8.11 -4.35
N HIS A 230 4.84 -9.31 -4.92
CA HIS A 230 3.62 -9.87 -5.51
C HIS A 230 3.20 -11.19 -4.86
N LYS A 231 3.15 -11.18 -3.53
CA LYS A 231 2.68 -12.33 -2.73
C LYS A 231 1.33 -12.86 -3.24
N PRO A 232 1.11 -14.18 -3.21
CA PRO A 232 -0.16 -14.78 -3.58
C PRO A 232 -1.34 -14.19 -2.83
N VAL A 233 -2.48 -14.13 -3.51
CA VAL A 233 -3.75 -13.68 -2.92
C VAL A 233 -4.67 -14.87 -2.75
N THR A 234 -5.16 -15.08 -1.52
CA THR A 234 -6.15 -16.11 -1.22
C THR A 234 -7.54 -15.49 -1.19
N ASP A 235 -8.44 -15.96 -2.05
CA ASP A 235 -9.82 -15.50 -2.13
C ASP A 235 -10.76 -16.62 -2.61
N TYR A 236 -12.05 -16.34 -2.63
CA TYR A 236 -13.07 -17.22 -3.17
C TYR A 236 -13.10 -17.19 -4.70
N MET A 237 -13.21 -18.37 -5.31
CA MET A 237 -13.24 -18.56 -6.76
C MET A 237 -14.19 -19.69 -7.15
N PRO A 238 -14.76 -19.68 -8.38
CA PRO A 238 -15.50 -20.83 -8.88
C PRO A 238 -14.59 -22.07 -8.89
N ALA A 239 -15.09 -23.19 -8.38
CA ALA A 239 -14.34 -24.44 -8.30
C ALA A 239 -13.94 -25.00 -9.68
N ASP A 240 -14.72 -24.66 -10.71
CA ASP A 240 -14.49 -24.99 -12.12
C ASP A 240 -13.65 -23.94 -12.88
N SER A 241 -13.12 -22.94 -12.18
CA SER A 241 -12.36 -21.84 -12.79
C SER A 241 -11.18 -22.36 -13.60
N PRO A 242 -11.01 -21.94 -14.88
CA PRO A 242 -9.87 -22.35 -15.69
C PRO A 242 -8.54 -21.90 -15.08
N PHE A 243 -8.53 -20.82 -14.31
CA PHE A 243 -7.33 -20.31 -13.62
C PHE A 243 -6.82 -21.21 -12.49
N LEU A 244 -7.63 -22.19 -12.05
CA LEU A 244 -7.24 -23.16 -11.03
C LEU A 244 -6.75 -24.49 -11.62
N LYS A 245 -6.85 -24.68 -12.93
CA LYS A 245 -6.42 -25.92 -13.60
C LYS A 245 -4.90 -26.08 -13.55
N ASP A 246 -4.20 -25.01 -13.92
CA ASP A 246 -2.76 -24.99 -14.02
C ASP A 246 -2.14 -24.13 -12.93
N SER A 247 -0.94 -24.53 -12.50
CA SER A 247 -0.10 -23.73 -11.61
C SER A 247 0.56 -22.59 -12.37
N CYS A 248 0.81 -21.48 -11.68
CA CYS A 248 1.50 -20.32 -12.21
C CYS A 248 2.84 -20.72 -12.84
N ASP A 249 2.99 -20.40 -14.12
CA ASP A 249 4.18 -20.61 -14.95
C ASP A 249 4.97 -19.31 -15.19
N TRP A 250 4.50 -18.18 -14.66
CA TRP A 250 5.20 -16.89 -14.76
C TRP A 250 6.29 -16.74 -13.70
N HIS A 251 6.15 -17.38 -12.54
CA HIS A 251 7.10 -17.27 -11.44
C HIS A 251 8.06 -18.47 -11.41
N THR A 252 9.35 -18.16 -11.33
CA THR A 252 10.40 -19.11 -10.98
C THR A 252 11.24 -18.56 -9.83
N THR A 253 12.10 -19.38 -9.23
CA THR A 253 13.06 -18.93 -8.21
C THR A 253 14.41 -18.64 -8.85
N SER A 254 15.03 -17.52 -8.46
CA SER A 254 16.39 -17.15 -8.88
C SER A 254 17.07 -16.36 -7.77
N GLY A 255 18.38 -16.16 -7.88
CA GLY A 255 19.09 -15.17 -7.09
C GLY A 255 18.53 -13.78 -7.35
N ILE A 256 18.25 -13.03 -6.28
CA ILE A 256 17.86 -11.61 -6.28
C ILE A 256 18.76 -10.85 -5.31
N CYS A 257 19.00 -9.58 -5.58
CA CYS A 257 19.67 -8.68 -4.65
C CYS A 257 18.77 -8.42 -3.44
N GLU A 258 19.27 -8.69 -2.23
CA GLU A 258 18.51 -8.55 -0.98
C GLU A 258 17.92 -7.14 -0.80
N GLU A 259 18.68 -6.10 -1.11
CA GLU A 259 18.23 -4.72 -0.88
C GLU A 259 17.26 -4.21 -1.96
N SER A 260 17.50 -4.55 -3.23
CA SER A 260 16.70 -4.02 -4.34
C SER A 260 15.50 -4.90 -4.72
N GLY A 261 15.52 -6.19 -4.35
CA GLY A 261 14.57 -7.19 -4.83
C GLY A 261 14.66 -7.48 -6.34
N MET A 262 15.63 -6.89 -7.05
CA MET A 262 15.87 -7.08 -8.48
C MET A 262 16.82 -8.26 -8.73
N LEU A 263 16.96 -8.67 -9.99
CA LEU A 263 18.05 -9.58 -10.36
C LEU A 263 19.40 -8.95 -9.98
N PRO A 264 20.35 -9.72 -9.44
CA PRO A 264 21.62 -9.16 -9.00
C PRO A 264 22.43 -8.65 -10.20
N SER A 265 23.10 -7.52 -10.01
CA SER A 265 24.23 -7.13 -10.85
C SER A 265 25.49 -7.90 -10.41
N GLU A 266 26.57 -7.76 -11.16
CA GLU A 266 27.89 -8.29 -10.75
C GLU A 266 28.46 -7.61 -9.48
N TYR A 267 27.88 -6.47 -9.06
CA TYR A 267 28.32 -5.69 -7.91
C TYR A 267 27.48 -5.93 -6.65
N CYS A 268 26.45 -6.77 -6.72
CA CYS A 268 25.60 -7.05 -5.57
C CYS A 268 26.37 -7.82 -4.48
N PRO A 269 26.45 -7.31 -3.24
CA PRO A 269 27.21 -7.95 -2.16
C PRO A 269 26.50 -9.18 -1.59
N ILE A 270 25.16 -9.12 -1.49
CA ILE A 270 24.33 -10.20 -0.96
C ILE A 270 23.23 -10.54 -1.98
N VAL A 271 23.17 -11.82 -2.31
CA VAL A 271 22.18 -12.39 -3.22
C VAL A 271 21.43 -13.49 -2.48
N GLU A 272 20.12 -13.34 -2.36
CA GLU A 272 19.24 -14.34 -1.76
C GLU A 272 18.35 -15.01 -2.81
N SER A 273 17.74 -16.14 -2.46
CA SER A 273 16.79 -16.82 -3.33
C SER A 273 15.42 -16.16 -3.24
N GLY A 274 14.92 -15.62 -4.35
CA GLY A 274 13.60 -14.99 -4.42
C GLY A 274 12.79 -15.40 -5.65
N GLY A 275 11.51 -15.05 -5.63
CA GLY A 275 10.61 -15.22 -6.75
C GLY A 275 10.89 -14.17 -7.82
N VAL A 276 11.11 -14.60 -9.06
CA VAL A 276 11.29 -13.74 -10.23
C VAL A 276 10.25 -14.05 -11.30
N VAL A 277 9.93 -13.05 -12.13
CA VAL A 277 8.78 -13.09 -13.03
C VAL A 277 9.21 -13.10 -14.49
N ASN A 278 8.81 -14.13 -15.24
CA ASN A 278 8.80 -14.09 -16.69
C ASN A 278 7.40 -13.67 -17.18
N ILE A 279 7.30 -12.47 -17.76
CA ILE A 279 6.03 -11.91 -18.24
C ILE A 279 5.83 -12.35 -19.70
N PRO A 280 4.78 -13.12 -20.04
CA PRO A 280 4.50 -13.48 -21.43
C PRO A 280 4.13 -12.28 -22.30
N ASP A 281 4.50 -12.33 -23.58
CA ASP A 281 4.21 -11.27 -24.57
C ASP A 281 2.72 -11.06 -24.82
N ASN A 282 1.89 -12.08 -24.60
CA ASN A 282 0.43 -11.99 -24.72
C ASN A 282 -0.25 -11.51 -23.43
N SER A 283 0.52 -11.18 -22.38
CA SER A 283 -0.03 -10.70 -21.12
C SER A 283 -0.54 -9.26 -21.23
N PRO A 284 -1.45 -8.83 -20.33
CA PRO A 284 -1.85 -7.42 -20.23
C PRO A 284 -0.68 -6.46 -19.91
N TYR A 285 0.39 -6.99 -19.31
CA TYR A 285 1.59 -6.22 -18.93
C TYR A 285 2.53 -5.96 -20.12
N ALA A 286 2.40 -6.69 -21.23
CA ALA A 286 3.20 -6.44 -22.43
C ALA A 286 2.97 -5.05 -23.04
N LYS A 287 1.85 -4.39 -22.70
CA LYS A 287 1.54 -3.01 -23.12
C LYS A 287 2.22 -1.94 -22.26
N TRP A 288 2.87 -2.33 -21.16
CA TRP A 288 3.44 -1.39 -20.20
C TRP A 288 4.81 -0.91 -20.69
N SER A 289 5.16 0.33 -20.32
CA SER A 289 6.49 0.84 -20.64
C SER A 289 7.55 0.08 -19.82
N ALA A 290 8.78 0.03 -20.31
CA ALA A 290 9.89 -0.56 -19.55
C ALA A 290 10.11 0.14 -18.20
N ALA A 291 9.77 1.42 -18.09
CA ALA A 291 9.83 2.19 -16.84
C ALA A 291 8.75 1.75 -15.84
N ASP A 292 7.52 1.53 -16.30
CA ASP A 292 6.43 1.03 -15.45
C ASP A 292 6.73 -0.40 -14.99
N LEU A 293 7.20 -1.26 -15.89
CA LEU A 293 7.59 -2.63 -15.54
C LEU A 293 8.73 -2.64 -14.51
N ARG A 294 9.73 -1.76 -14.62
CA ARG A 294 10.77 -1.63 -13.60
C ARG A 294 10.22 -1.13 -12.26
N THR A 295 9.27 -0.21 -12.29
CA THR A 295 8.69 0.37 -11.07
C THR A 295 7.81 -0.64 -10.33
N TYR A 296 6.98 -1.38 -11.06
CA TYR A 296 5.93 -2.21 -10.47
C TYR A 296 6.23 -3.71 -10.50
N ILE A 297 7.15 -4.18 -11.35
CA ILE A 297 7.57 -5.59 -11.41
C ILE A 297 9.12 -5.64 -11.55
N PRO A 298 9.87 -5.13 -10.56
CA PRO A 298 11.32 -4.99 -10.62
C PRO A 298 12.07 -6.32 -10.69
N ASN A 299 11.48 -7.40 -10.16
CA ASN A 299 12.00 -8.76 -10.17
C ASN A 299 11.70 -9.53 -11.48
N ARG A 300 11.36 -8.82 -12.57
CA ARG A 300 11.13 -9.45 -13.87
C ARG A 300 12.43 -9.94 -14.50
N ILE A 301 12.36 -11.01 -15.26
CA ILE A 301 13.47 -11.54 -16.03
C ILE A 301 13.69 -10.70 -17.30
N GLY A 302 14.94 -10.35 -17.59
CA GLY A 302 15.37 -9.64 -18.80
C GLY A 302 16.61 -8.77 -18.58
N SER A 303 17.41 -8.57 -19.63
CA SER A 303 18.73 -7.90 -19.56
C SER A 303 18.72 -6.46 -19.01
N SER A 304 17.56 -5.80 -18.99
CA SER A 304 17.38 -4.43 -18.48
C SER A 304 16.78 -4.35 -17.07
N ALA A 305 16.68 -5.49 -16.36
CA ALA A 305 16.04 -5.62 -15.06
C ALA A 305 17.01 -6.13 -13.97
N VAL A 306 18.27 -5.71 -14.03
CA VAL A 306 19.26 -5.94 -12.97
C VAL A 306 19.27 -4.81 -11.95
N CYS A 307 19.83 -5.08 -10.78
CA CYS A 307 19.94 -4.17 -9.66
C CYS A 307 20.49 -2.80 -10.07
N THR A 308 19.75 -1.74 -9.73
CA THR A 308 20.15 -0.35 -9.98
C THR A 308 20.78 0.33 -8.77
N LEU A 309 20.77 -0.33 -7.61
CA LEU A 309 21.41 0.15 -6.38
C LEU A 309 22.92 -0.18 -6.41
N HIS A 310 23.25 -1.43 -6.73
CA HIS A 310 24.61 -1.95 -6.81
C HIS A 310 25.15 -1.85 -8.23
N THR A 311 25.70 -0.72 -8.60
CA THR A 311 26.31 -0.46 -9.91
C THR A 311 27.84 -0.44 -9.84
N ALA A 312 28.50 -0.32 -11.00
CA ALA A 312 29.94 -0.09 -11.06
C ALA A 312 30.34 1.20 -10.31
N GLU A 313 29.49 2.23 -10.42
CA GLU A 313 29.66 3.48 -9.70
C GLU A 313 29.51 3.29 -8.20
N TRP A 314 28.49 2.55 -7.74
CA TRP A 314 28.34 2.17 -6.33
C TRP A 314 29.60 1.46 -5.82
N ALA A 315 30.12 0.48 -6.57
CA ALA A 315 31.32 -0.26 -6.19
C ALA A 315 32.55 0.67 -6.07
N ALA A 316 32.72 1.63 -6.99
CA ALA A 316 33.75 2.64 -6.88
C ALA A 316 33.56 3.56 -5.66
N GLN A 317 32.32 3.91 -5.31
CA GLN A 317 32.03 4.72 -4.12
C GLN A 317 32.29 3.94 -2.81
N GLN A 318 32.22 2.61 -2.81
CA GLN A 318 32.59 1.78 -1.65
C GLN A 318 34.08 1.97 -1.29
N GLU A 319 34.97 2.01 -2.28
CA GLU A 319 36.39 2.32 -2.03
C GLU A 319 36.58 3.73 -1.48
N VAL A 320 35.80 4.69 -1.99
CA VAL A 320 35.85 6.10 -1.59
C VAL A 320 35.42 6.31 -0.13
N ILE A 321 34.32 5.67 0.29
CA ILE A 321 33.84 5.78 1.67
C ILE A 321 34.75 5.02 2.63
N GLN A 322 35.32 3.87 2.23
CA GLN A 322 36.29 3.15 3.04
C GLN A 322 37.53 4.00 3.31
N ALA A 323 38.08 4.64 2.27
CA ALA A 323 39.23 5.54 2.43
C ALA A 323 38.89 6.76 3.31
N ALA A 324 37.67 7.30 3.22
CA ALA A 324 37.23 8.40 4.08
C ALA A 324 37.06 7.96 5.55
N ALA A 325 36.57 6.73 5.78
CA ALA A 325 36.44 6.15 7.11
C ALA A 325 37.82 5.87 7.74
N ASP A 326 38.78 5.36 6.97
CA ASP A 326 40.16 5.14 7.41
C ASP A 326 40.84 6.46 7.81
N ASP A 327 40.65 7.52 7.02
CA ASP A 327 41.18 8.87 7.32
C ASP A 327 40.53 9.48 8.59
N ALA A 328 39.21 9.31 8.73
CA ALA A 328 38.47 9.75 9.92
C ALA A 328 38.95 9.02 11.18
N ASN A 329 39.15 7.70 11.10
CA ASN A 329 39.71 6.90 12.21
C ASN A 329 41.11 7.37 12.60
N GLY A 330 41.95 7.73 11.62
CA GLY A 330 43.25 8.34 11.87
C GLY A 330 43.15 9.65 12.63
N ALA A 331 42.28 10.58 12.20
CA ALA A 331 42.09 11.86 12.89
C ALA A 331 41.47 11.71 14.29
N ILE A 332 40.57 10.74 14.50
CA ILE A 332 40.03 10.40 15.82
C ILE A 332 41.17 9.92 16.73
N ALA A 333 42.06 9.05 16.23
CA ALA A 333 43.20 8.57 16.99
C ALA A 333 44.17 9.71 17.37
N GLU A 334 44.46 10.62 16.44
CA GLU A 334 45.26 11.84 16.70
C GLU A 334 44.62 12.73 17.77
N ALA A 335 43.30 12.98 17.66
CA ALA A 335 42.56 13.78 18.63
C ALA A 335 42.57 13.15 20.03
N ASN A 336 42.35 11.84 20.12
CA ASN A 336 42.41 11.09 21.38
C ASN A 336 43.82 11.11 21.98
N ALA A 337 44.87 10.99 21.16
CA ALA A 337 46.26 11.09 21.61
C ALA A 337 46.57 12.50 22.17
N LEU A 338 46.12 13.57 21.51
CA LEU A 338 46.28 14.94 22.00
C LEU A 338 45.55 15.16 23.33
N ILE A 339 44.31 14.67 23.44
CA ILE A 339 43.54 14.74 24.68
C ILE A 339 44.27 13.99 25.81
N ALA A 340 44.88 12.85 25.51
CA ALA A 340 45.63 12.07 26.49
C ALA A 340 46.95 12.74 26.91
N SER A 341 47.68 13.38 25.98
CA SER A 341 48.99 13.99 26.28
C SER A 341 48.90 15.38 26.88
N SER A 342 47.87 16.15 26.51
CA SER A 342 47.82 17.60 26.75
C SER A 342 46.44 18.09 27.18
N GLY A 343 45.48 17.18 27.47
CA GLY A 343 44.11 17.54 27.83
C GLY A 343 43.98 18.46 29.04
N ASP A 344 44.88 18.33 30.03
CA ASP A 344 44.91 19.18 31.22
C ASP A 344 45.32 20.64 30.93
N GLN A 345 45.93 20.90 29.76
CA GLN A 345 46.32 22.23 29.30
C GLN A 345 45.27 22.88 28.37
N MET A 346 44.18 22.18 28.06
CA MET A 346 43.13 22.64 27.16
C MET A 346 41.97 23.32 27.92
N THR A 347 41.31 24.28 27.29
CA THR A 347 40.07 24.85 27.85
C THR A 347 38.91 23.86 27.78
N ALA A 348 37.95 23.97 28.72
CA ALA A 348 36.74 23.15 28.72
C ALA A 348 35.95 23.22 27.40
N SER A 349 35.99 24.38 26.73
CA SER A 349 35.35 24.58 25.41
C SER A 349 36.05 23.78 24.30
N GLN A 350 37.38 23.81 24.24
CA GLN A 350 38.16 23.04 23.26
C GLN A 350 37.95 21.53 23.44
N LEU A 351 37.97 21.05 24.68
CA LEU A 351 37.79 19.64 25.01
C LEU A 351 36.37 19.14 24.68
N SER A 352 35.35 19.94 24.99
CA SER A 352 33.95 19.65 24.64
C SER A 352 33.75 19.60 23.13
N ARG A 353 34.34 20.55 22.39
CA ARG A 353 34.28 20.59 20.93
C ARG A 353 34.91 19.34 20.30
N LEU A 354 36.12 18.95 20.70
CA LEU A 354 36.79 17.76 20.16
C LEU A 354 35.99 16.48 20.42
N ARG A 355 35.50 16.27 21.65
CA ARG A 355 34.67 15.09 21.98
C ARG A 355 33.40 15.03 21.14
N LYS A 356 32.75 16.17 20.89
CA LYS A 356 31.56 16.25 20.03
C LYS A 356 31.89 15.88 18.58
N LEU A 357 33.02 16.35 18.05
CA LEU A 357 33.47 16.03 16.70
C LEU A 357 33.83 14.55 16.55
N ILE A 358 34.53 13.97 17.52
CA ILE A 358 34.85 12.54 17.56
C ILE A 358 33.56 11.71 17.52
N SER A 359 32.63 11.98 18.44
CA SER A 359 31.36 11.24 18.50
C SER A 359 30.53 11.38 17.21
N ALA A 360 30.56 12.54 16.56
CA ALA A 360 29.89 12.76 15.29
C ALA A 360 30.55 11.96 14.14
N ALA A 361 31.89 11.92 14.09
CA ALA A 361 32.64 11.15 13.10
C ALA A 361 32.44 9.63 13.30
N GLU A 362 32.53 9.13 14.54
CA GLU A 362 32.25 7.72 14.89
C GLU A 362 30.84 7.30 14.46
N SER A 363 29.84 8.16 14.68
CA SER A 363 28.47 7.90 14.26
C SER A 363 28.29 7.84 12.74
N ALA A 364 29.13 8.56 11.98
CA ALA A 364 29.06 8.62 10.52
C ALA A 364 29.76 7.43 9.83
N ILE A 365 30.69 6.74 10.51
CA ILE A 365 31.42 5.57 9.98
C ILE A 365 30.53 4.33 9.82
N ILE A 366 29.40 4.26 10.53
CA ILE A 366 28.56 3.05 10.65
C ILE A 366 27.45 2.96 9.59
N ALA A 367 27.23 4.00 8.77
CA ALA A 367 26.09 4.03 7.86
C ALA A 367 26.36 3.24 6.56
N GLU A 368 25.82 2.02 6.47
CA GLU A 368 25.68 1.30 5.20
C GLU A 368 24.63 2.00 4.34
N GLU A 369 25.03 2.42 3.13
CA GLU A 369 24.17 3.13 2.20
C GLU A 369 24.04 2.34 0.88
N PRO A 370 22.81 2.06 0.42
CA PRO A 370 22.57 1.15 -0.70
C PRO A 370 22.80 1.78 -2.08
N ASP A 371 23.01 3.10 -2.14
CA ASP A 371 23.02 3.88 -3.38
C ASP A 371 24.29 4.73 -3.51
N ALA A 372 24.84 4.81 -4.72
CA ALA A 372 26.11 5.48 -5.00
C ALA A 372 26.12 6.96 -4.57
N ASP A 373 25.05 7.70 -4.84
CA ASP A 373 24.96 9.12 -4.46
C ASP A 373 24.91 9.30 -2.94
N LYS A 374 24.24 8.38 -2.24
CA LYS A 374 24.19 8.41 -0.76
C LYS A 374 25.56 8.13 -0.17
N ILE A 375 26.28 7.14 -0.69
CA ILE A 375 27.66 6.83 -0.28
C ILE A 375 28.58 8.02 -0.53
N SER A 376 28.48 8.63 -1.72
CA SER A 376 29.28 9.81 -2.07
C SER A 376 29.05 10.98 -1.10
N ARG A 377 27.80 11.25 -0.74
CA ARG A 377 27.46 12.27 0.26
C ARG A 377 27.95 11.91 1.67
N ALA A 378 27.87 10.64 2.05
CA ALA A 378 28.38 10.16 3.33
C ALA A 378 29.91 10.32 3.43
N ALA A 379 30.63 9.92 2.38
CA ALA A 379 32.07 10.10 2.28
C ALA A 379 32.48 11.59 2.36
N ALA A 380 31.73 12.49 1.71
CA ALA A 380 31.97 13.94 1.81
C ALA A 380 31.82 14.45 3.25
N LYS A 381 30.75 14.04 3.95
CA LYS A 381 30.54 14.40 5.37
C LYS A 381 31.65 13.88 6.28
N LEU A 382 32.15 12.67 6.03
CA LEU A 382 33.26 12.10 6.80
C LEU A 382 34.54 12.92 6.60
N ARG A 383 34.84 13.35 5.37
CA ARG A 383 35.99 14.22 5.09
C ARG A 383 35.87 15.58 5.77
N ASP A 384 34.68 16.19 5.73
CA ASP A 384 34.44 17.46 6.41
C ASP A 384 34.64 17.33 7.93
N ALA A 385 34.06 16.30 8.55
CA ALA A 385 34.25 16.01 9.97
C ALA A 385 35.73 15.77 10.32
N THR A 386 36.45 15.04 9.47
CA THR A 386 37.89 14.79 9.62
C THR A 386 38.70 16.09 9.57
N SER A 387 38.38 16.98 8.62
CA SER A 387 39.00 18.30 8.52
C SER A 387 38.71 19.17 9.74
N GLU A 388 37.49 19.15 10.27
CA GLU A 388 37.12 19.86 11.49
C GLU A 388 37.87 19.35 12.72
N ILE A 389 38.06 18.03 12.85
CA ILE A 389 38.86 17.41 13.92
C ILE A 389 40.31 17.91 13.83
N ARG A 390 40.95 17.81 12.65
CA ARG A 390 42.34 18.26 12.46
C ARG A 390 42.51 19.76 12.70
N THR A 391 41.54 20.57 12.30
CA THR A 391 41.53 22.01 12.60
C THR A 391 41.39 22.28 14.11
N ALA A 392 40.55 21.51 14.80
CA ALA A 392 40.40 21.63 16.25
C ALA A 392 41.67 21.17 17.00
N ILE A 393 42.37 20.14 16.52
CA ILE A 393 43.69 19.71 17.00
C ILE A 393 44.70 20.86 16.91
N GLN A 394 44.84 21.48 15.73
CA GLN A 394 45.77 22.60 15.53
C GLN A 394 45.48 23.78 16.47
N ASN A 395 44.20 24.14 16.63
CA ASN A 395 43.79 25.23 17.52
C ASN A 395 43.89 24.88 19.02
N ALA A 396 44.12 23.61 19.36
CA ALA A 396 44.26 23.13 20.73
C ALA A 396 45.72 22.93 21.15
N GLN A 397 46.68 23.03 20.22
CA GLN A 397 48.10 22.93 20.56
C GLN A 397 48.53 24.13 21.42
N PRO A 398 49.30 23.91 22.51
CA PRO A 398 49.80 25.00 23.34
C PRO A 398 50.79 25.86 22.53
N THR A 399 50.68 27.18 22.66
CA THR A 399 51.63 28.13 22.06
C THR A 399 53.04 27.82 22.57
N PRO A 400 54.08 27.74 21.70
CA PRO A 400 55.44 27.50 22.17
C PRO A 400 55.82 28.55 23.21
N THR A 401 56.32 28.09 24.36
CA THR A 401 56.82 28.95 25.42
C THR A 401 57.90 29.87 24.83
N PRO A 402 57.84 31.20 25.02
CA PRO A 402 58.92 32.08 24.57
C PRO A 402 60.23 31.59 25.17
N ILE A 403 61.27 31.44 24.34
CA ILE A 403 62.62 31.18 24.83
C ILE A 403 62.97 32.35 25.76
N PRO A 404 63.30 32.13 27.04
CA PRO A 404 63.64 33.21 27.95
C PRO A 404 64.88 33.95 27.41
N GLU A 405 64.83 35.29 27.40
CA GLU A 405 66.02 36.11 27.11
C GLU A 405 67.15 35.74 28.09
N PRO A 406 68.40 35.61 27.63
CA PRO A 406 69.52 35.25 28.50
C PRO A 406 69.71 36.31 29.58
N GLU A 407 69.81 35.87 30.84
CA GLU A 407 70.07 36.74 32.00
C GLU A 407 71.40 37.51 31.81
N PRO A 408 71.47 38.79 32.21
CA PRO A 408 72.70 39.56 32.16
C PRO A 408 73.75 38.98 33.11
N GLU A 409 75.00 38.89 32.64
CA GLU A 409 76.15 38.37 33.41
C GLU A 409 76.36 39.13 34.73
N PRO A 410 76.68 38.43 35.84
CA PRO A 410 76.93 39.07 37.14
C PRO A 410 78.29 39.79 37.18
N GLU A 411 78.32 40.96 37.84
CA GLU A 411 79.53 41.75 38.08
C GLU A 411 80.56 40.98 38.96
N PRO A 412 81.88 41.10 38.70
CA PRO A 412 82.90 40.40 39.47
C PRO A 412 83.15 41.03 40.85
N GLU A 413 83.22 40.19 41.89
CA GLU A 413 83.59 40.58 43.26
C GLU A 413 85.09 40.93 43.41
N PRO A 414 85.46 41.82 44.36
CA PRO A 414 86.84 42.26 44.55
C PRO A 414 87.69 41.27 45.36
N ASP A 415 88.91 41.04 44.86
CA ASP A 415 89.98 40.16 45.35
C ASP A 415 90.65 40.67 46.64
N ASP A 416 90.69 39.86 47.70
CA ASP A 416 91.32 40.14 49.00
C ASP A 416 92.70 39.47 49.14
N GLY A 417 93.63 39.81 48.24
CA GLY A 417 95.04 39.42 48.34
C GLY A 417 95.86 40.39 49.21
N GLY A 418 96.01 40.08 50.50
CA GLY A 418 96.95 40.78 51.40
C GLY A 418 98.42 40.54 51.05
N ASP A 419 99.28 41.51 51.37
CA ASP A 419 100.72 41.36 51.21
C ASP A 419 101.53 41.99 52.36
N ASN A 420 102.60 41.26 52.72
CA ASN A 420 103.83 41.63 53.43
C ASN A 420 104.00 41.51 54.96
N ASN A 421 104.99 40.66 55.28
CA ASN A 421 105.79 40.55 56.49
C ASN A 421 106.58 41.85 56.84
N VAL A 422 106.63 42.18 58.14
CA VAL A 422 107.79 42.40 59.05
C VAL A 422 107.32 43.16 60.28
#